data_AF-Q93E84-F1
#
_entry.id   AF-Q93E84-F1
#
_cell.length_a   1.000
_cell.length_b   1.000
_cell.length_c   1.000
_cell.angle_alpha   90.00
_cell.angle_beta   90.00
_cell.angle_gamma   90.00
#
_symmetry.space_group_name_H-M   'P 1'
#
loop_
_entity.id
_entity.type
_entity.pdbx_description
1 polymer ?
#
loop_
_entity_poly.entity_id
_entity_poly.type
_entity_poly.pdbx_seq_one_letter_code
_entity_poly.pdbx_strand_id
1 'polypeptide(L)' 'DASVLDDRCLNGLRETYQALGTPGSSVAVGVQKMKDAAVGIANDPNGISKGDCSNLISEVASYFDRAAAAVA' A
#
# COMPACT_ATOMS: atom_id res chain seq x y z
N ASP A 1 5.64 -2.86 -11.29
CA ASP A 1 4.42 -2.78 -12.10
C ASP A 1 3.21 -3.04 -11.21
N ALA A 2 2.15 -2.24 -11.33
CA ALA A 2 1.00 -2.30 -10.44
C ALA A 2 -0.18 -3.13 -10.97
N SER A 3 -0.07 -3.73 -12.17
CA SER A 3 -1.20 -4.37 -12.84
C SER A 3 -1.86 -5.49 -12.02
N VAL A 4 -1.06 -6.32 -11.33
CA VAL A 4 -1.59 -7.40 -10.50
C VAL A 4 -2.38 -6.87 -9.31
N LEU A 5 -1.91 -5.79 -8.67
CA LEU A 5 -2.61 -5.14 -7.58
C LEU A 5 -3.95 -4.57 -8.06
N ASP A 6 -3.93 -3.90 -9.20
CA ASP A 6 -5.12 -3.28 -9.80
C ASP A 6 -6.16 -4.33 -10.22
N ASP A 7 -5.75 -5.29 -11.05
CA ASP A 7 -6.63 -6.26 -11.70
C ASP A 7 -7.15 -7.34 -10.75
N ARG A 8 -6.30 -7.84 -9.84
CA ARG A 8 -6.64 -8.98 -8.97
C ARG A 8 -7.13 -8.59 -7.59
N CYS A 9 -6.90 -7.35 -7.15
CA CYS A 9 -7.20 -6.95 -5.78
C CYS A 9 -8.05 -5.69 -5.67
N LEU A 10 -7.72 -4.62 -6.39
CA LEU A 10 -8.41 -3.33 -6.23
C LEU A 10 -9.70 -3.23 -7.07
N ASN A 11 -9.79 -3.97 -8.16
CA ASN A 11 -10.95 -3.96 -9.06
C ASN A 11 -12.24 -4.39 -8.31
N GLY A 12 -13.19 -3.47 -8.15
CA GLY A 12 -14.47 -3.70 -7.47
C GLY A 12 -14.40 -3.79 -5.94
N LEU A 13 -13.24 -3.53 -5.33
CA LEU A 13 -13.06 -3.66 -3.88
C LEU A 13 -13.85 -2.59 -3.11
N ARG A 14 -13.89 -1.36 -3.62
CA ARG A 14 -14.66 -0.26 -3.02
C ARG A 14 -16.16 -0.55 -3.05
N GLU A 15 -16.69 -0.98 -4.18
CA GLU A 15 -18.09 -1.38 -4.32
C GLU A 15 -18.45 -2.53 -3.37
N THR A 16 -17.53 -3.49 -3.20
CA THR A 16 -17.70 -4.59 -2.24
C THR A 16 -17.75 -4.08 -0.80
N TYR A 17 -16.84 -3.20 -0.40
CA TYR A 17 -16.87 -2.61 0.95
C TYR A 17 -18.12 -1.77 1.19
N GLN A 18 -18.58 -1.02 0.19
CA GLN A 18 -19.81 -0.27 0.27
C GLN A 18 -21.02 -1.19 0.45
N ALA A 19 -21.08 -2.31 -0.28
CA ALA A 19 -22.17 -3.30 -0.15
C ALA A 19 -22.19 -4.00 1.22
N LEU A 20 -21.02 -4.21 1.83
CA LEU A 20 -20.87 -4.84 3.15
C LEU A 20 -21.04 -3.84 4.32
N GLY A 21 -21.14 -2.54 4.05
CA GLY A 21 -21.19 -1.50 5.08
C GLY A 21 -19.83 -1.23 5.75
N THR A 22 -18.73 -1.67 5.15
CA THR A 22 -17.38 -1.44 5.65
C THR A 22 -16.93 -0.01 5.32
N PRO A 23 -16.47 0.78 6.28
CA PRO A 23 -16.01 2.15 6.04
C PRO A 23 -14.67 2.14 5.28
N GLY A 24 -14.72 2.42 3.98
CA GLY A 24 -13.55 2.52 3.09
C GLY A 24 -12.45 3.46 3.60
N SER A 25 -12.84 4.59 4.19
CA SER A 25 -11.91 5.53 4.85
C SER A 25 -11.11 4.89 6.00
N SER A 26 -11.71 3.99 6.79
CA SER A 26 -10.97 3.27 7.85
C SER A 26 -9.99 2.26 7.26
N VAL A 27 -10.36 1.60 6.16
CA VAL A 27 -9.46 0.69 5.43
C VAL A 27 -8.29 1.48 4.85
N ALA A 28 -8.53 2.64 4.23
CA ALA A 28 -7.49 3.51 3.70
C ALA A 28 -6.50 3.96 4.78
N VAL A 29 -6.98 4.34 5.97
CA VAL A 29 -6.11 4.66 7.13
C VAL A 29 -5.29 3.45 7.57
N GLY A 30 -5.89 2.24 7.56
CA GLY A 30 -5.17 0.99 7.82
C GLY A 30 -4.03 0.77 6.81
N VAL A 31 -4.29 0.97 5.52
CA VAL A 31 -3.28 0.86 4.46
C VAL A 31 -2.15 1.86 4.64
N GLN A 32 -2.44 3.10 5.05
CA GLN A 32 -1.41 4.10 5.35
C GLN A 32 -0.52 3.66 6.53
N LYS A 33 -1.10 3.12 7.61
CA LYS A 33 -0.30 2.57 8.73
C LYS A 33 0.58 1.39 8.30
N MET A 34 0.08 0.53 7.42
CA MET A 34 0.86 -0.56 6.84
C MET A 34 2.01 -0.04 5.98
N LYS A 35 1.81 1.05 5.25
CA LYS A 35 2.86 1.75 4.48
C LYS A 35 4.01 2.19 5.39
N ASP A 36 3.70 2.91 6.46
CA ASP A 36 4.72 3.41 7.41
C ASP A 36 5.54 2.26 8.01
N ALA A 37 4.87 1.18 8.42
CA ALA A 37 5.55 0.00 8.96
C ALA A 37 6.41 -0.71 7.90
N ALA A 38 5.90 -0.89 6.68
CA ALA A 38 6.61 -1.55 5.59
C ALA A 38 7.83 -0.75 5.13
N VAL A 39 7.70 0.57 5.00
CA VAL A 39 8.82 1.47 4.68
C VAL A 39 9.88 1.44 5.77
N GLY A 40 9.47 1.44 7.05
CA GLY A 40 10.40 1.33 8.18
C GLY A 40 11.21 0.03 8.15
N ILE A 41 10.57 -1.09 7.84
CA ILE A 41 11.23 -2.40 7.73
C ILE A 41 12.12 -2.47 6.48
N ALA A 42 11.62 -1.99 5.33
CA ALA A 42 12.36 -2.06 4.06
C ALA A 42 13.58 -1.14 4.03
N ASN A 43 13.56 -0.05 4.81
CA ASN A 43 14.67 0.90 4.92
C ASN A 43 15.62 0.56 6.09
N ASP A 44 15.42 -0.57 6.78
CA ASP A 44 16.31 -1.01 7.85
C ASP A 44 17.65 -1.53 7.26
N PRO A 45 18.79 -0.91 7.58
CA PRO A 45 20.07 -1.30 7.01
C PRO A 45 20.74 -2.48 7.73
N ASN A 46 20.09 -3.09 8.72
CA ASN A 46 20.71 -4.20 9.45
C ASN A 46 20.72 -5.47 8.58
N GLY A 47 21.91 -6.03 8.37
CA GLY A 47 22.06 -7.29 7.62
C GLY A 47 22.09 -7.14 6.09
N ILE A 48 22.16 -5.91 5.56
CA ILE A 48 22.21 -5.64 4.11
C ILE A 48 23.40 -4.74 3.79
N SER A 49 23.95 -4.86 2.57
CA SER A 49 24.94 -3.92 2.04
C SER A 49 24.35 -2.52 1.97
N LYS A 50 24.99 -1.55 2.63
CA LYS A 50 24.56 -0.15 2.65
C LYS A 50 24.56 0.43 1.23
N GLY A 51 23.45 1.03 0.83
CA GLY A 51 23.27 1.67 -0.47
C GLY A 51 22.06 2.60 -0.46
N ASP A 52 21.87 3.33 -1.56
CA ASP A 52 20.72 4.22 -1.72
C ASP A 52 19.55 3.45 -2.36
N CYS A 53 18.56 3.11 -1.55
CA CYS A 53 17.33 2.43 -1.98
C CYS A 53 16.14 3.41 -2.09
N SER A 54 16.39 4.72 -2.14
CA SER A 54 15.34 5.75 -2.08
C SER A 54 14.28 5.60 -3.18
N ASN A 55 14.68 5.24 -4.39
CA ASN A 55 13.78 4.98 -5.51
C ASN A 55 12.88 3.75 -5.26
N LEU A 56 13.42 2.67 -4.70
CA LEU A 56 12.65 1.46 -4.38
C LEU A 56 11.64 1.73 -3.26
N ILE A 57 12.06 2.45 -2.22
CA ILE A 57 11.17 2.85 -1.13
C ILE A 57 10.05 3.77 -1.65
N SER A 58 10.37 4.69 -2.55
CA SER A 58 9.37 5.57 -3.19
C SER A 58 8.38 4.77 -4.05
N GLU A 59 8.85 3.76 -4.79
CA GLU A 59 7.99 2.88 -5.58
C GLU A 59 7.05 2.06 -4.67
N VAL A 60 7.58 1.47 -3.60
CA VAL A 60 6.79 0.72 -2.61
C VAL A 60 5.71 1.61 -1.99
N ALA A 61 6.08 2.82 -1.55
CA ALA A 61 5.13 3.78 -1.01
C ALA A 61 4.00 4.11 -2.00
N SER A 62 4.34 4.29 -3.29
CA SER A 62 3.35 4.58 -4.33
C SER A 62 2.30 3.48 -4.51
N TYR A 63 2.66 2.21 -4.33
CA TYR A 63 1.72 1.10 -4.40
C TYR A 63 0.73 1.11 -3.23
N PHE A 64 1.21 1.43 -2.01
CA PHE A 64 0.33 1.59 -0.85
C PHE A 64 -0.62 2.79 -1.00
N ASP A 65 -0.12 3.92 -1.49
CA ASP A 65 -0.96 5.10 -1.74
C ASP A 65 -2.03 4.82 -2.80
N ARG A 66 -1.69 4.06 -3.85
CA ARG A 66 -2.66 3.62 -4.86
C ARG A 66 -3.73 2.69 -4.27
N ALA A 67 -3.34 1.74 -3.42
CA ALA A 67 -4.29 0.85 -2.74
C ALA A 67 -5.23 1.62 -1.79
N ALA A 68 -4.69 2.58 -1.03
CA ALA A 68 -5.49 3.42 -0.15
C ALA A 68 -6.48 4.29 -0.94
N ALA A 69 -6.05 4.89 -2.05
CA ALA A 69 -6.91 5.71 -2.91
C ALA A 69 -8.03 4.91 -3.58
N ALA A 70 -7.80 3.63 -3.88
CA ALA A 70 -8.81 2.77 -4.48
C ALA A 70 -9.96 2.40 -3.53
N VAL A 71 -9.74 2.43 -2.21
CA VAL A 71 -10.75 2.03 -1.20
C VAL A 71 -11.33 3.19 -0.39
N ALA A 72 -10.70 4.37 -0.43
CA ALA A 72 -11.15 5.57 0.28
C ALA A 72 -12.50 6.10 -0.22
#